data_AF-A0A4Y5YUB8-F1
#
_entry.id   AF-A0A4Y5YUB8-F1
#
_cell.length_a   1.000
_cell.length_b   1.000
_cell.length_c   1.000
_cell.angle_alpha   90.00
_cell.angle_beta   90.00
_cell.angle_gamma   90.00
#
_symmetry.space_group_name_H-M   'P 1'
#
loop_
_entity.id
_entity.type
_entity.pdbx_description
1 polymer ?
#
loop_
_entity_poly.entity_id
_entity_poly.type
_entity_poly.pdbx_seq_one_letter_code
_entity_poly.pdbx_strand_id
1 'polypeptide(L)' 'MACPWIQRELAKRADASRPTVARIERGDDVSTAPLAKVAAVLGLAVALPASRNDLDVGGS' A
#
# COMPACT_ATOMS: atom_id res chain seq x y z
N MET A 1 15.29 -2.37 -4.85
CA MET A 1 15.70 -2.00 -3.48
C MET A 1 14.97 -2.96 -2.54
N ALA A 2 15.67 -3.94 -1.97
CA ALA A 2 15.05 -4.96 -1.12
C ALA A 2 15.01 -4.44 0.33
N CYS A 3 13.85 -4.52 0.97
CA CYS A 3 13.74 -4.18 2.39
C CYS A 3 14.46 -5.27 3.21
N PRO A 4 15.28 -4.92 4.21
CA PRO A 4 16.10 -5.88 4.96
C PRO A 4 15.27 -6.79 5.89
N TRP A 5 13.94 -6.69 5.87
CA TRP A 5 13.06 -7.36 6.81
C TRP A 5 12.35 -8.54 6.17
N ILE A 6 12.32 -9.65 6.88
CA ILE A 6 11.44 -10.78 6.58
C ILE A 6 9.97 -10.40 6.87
N GLN A 7 9.00 -11.05 6.20
CA GLN A 7 7.56 -10.77 6.33
C GLN A 7 7.06 -10.58 7.77
N ARG A 8 7.47 -11.45 8.69
CA ARG A 8 7.06 -11.39 10.11
C ARG A 8 7.51 -10.09 10.79
N GLU A 9 8.69 -9.64 10.42
CA GLU A 9 9.38 -8.51 11.04
C GLU A 9 8.87 -7.18 10.44
N LEU A 10 8.47 -7.19 9.16
CA LEU A 10 7.70 -6.12 8.53
C LEU A 10 6.29 -6.02 9.12
N ALA A 11 5.57 -7.14 9.25
CA ALA A 11 4.23 -7.19 9.82
C ALA A 11 4.19 -6.62 11.24
N LYS A 12 5.18 -6.98 12.07
CA LYS A 12 5.33 -6.46 13.43
C LYS A 12 5.56 -4.94 13.45
N ARG A 13 6.46 -4.42 12.60
CA ARG A 13 6.72 -2.97 12.54
C ARG A 13 5.51 -2.18 12.04
N ALA A 14 4.79 -2.73 11.08
CA ALA A 14 3.64 -2.09 10.47
C ALA A 14 2.34 -2.27 11.27
N ASP A 15 2.38 -2.89 12.46
CA ASP A 15 1.17 -3.22 13.23
C ASP A 15 0.10 -3.88 12.33
N ALA A 16 0.56 -4.87 11.56
CA ALA A 16 -0.21 -5.61 10.58
C ALA A 16 -0.08 -7.12 10.81
N SER A 17 -1.04 -7.87 10.27
CA SER A 17 -0.97 -9.33 10.32
C SER A 17 -0.02 -9.86 9.24
N ARG A 18 0.59 -11.04 9.48
CA ARG A 18 1.37 -11.74 8.43
C ARG A 18 0.56 -12.03 7.16
N PRO A 19 -0.72 -12.48 7.23
CA PRO A 19 -1.57 -12.61 6.05
C PRO A 19 -1.76 -11.31 5.27
N THR A 20 -1.83 -10.17 5.96
CA THR A 20 -1.92 -8.85 5.31
C THR A 20 -0.67 -8.56 4.49
N VAL A 21 0.53 -8.76 5.07
CA VAL A 21 1.80 -8.55 4.34
C VAL A 21 1.92 -9.49 3.14
N ALA A 22 1.55 -10.77 3.30
CA ALA A 22 1.58 -11.73 2.20
C ALA A 22 0.65 -11.34 1.04
N ARG A 23 -0.53 -10.77 1.34
CA ARG A 23 -1.45 -10.24 0.32
C ARG A 23 -0.84 -9.05 -0.42
N ILE A 24 -0.24 -8.11 0.31
CA ILE A 24 0.45 -6.95 -0.30
C ILE A 24 1.57 -7.41 -1.25
N GLU A 25 2.40 -8.36 -0.82
CA GLU A 25 3.51 -8.86 -1.64
C GLU A 25 3.05 -9.62 -2.89
N ARG A 26 1.90 -10.31 -2.82
CA ARG A 26 1.29 -11.00 -3.96
C ARG A 26 0.53 -10.04 -4.89
N GLY A 27 0.26 -8.81 -4.45
CA GLY A 27 -0.58 -7.87 -5.18
C GLY A 27 -2.08 -8.20 -5.09
N ASP A 28 -2.49 -8.93 -4.05
CA ASP A 28 -3.90 -9.18 -3.76
C ASP A 28 -4.60 -7.90 -3.29
N ASP A 29 -5.94 -7.88 -3.37
CA ASP A 29 -6.73 -6.78 -2.84
C ASP A 29 -6.56 -6.63 -1.32
N VAL A 30 -6.30 -5.39 -0.91
CA VAL A 30 -6.09 -4.98 0.47
C VAL A 30 -6.68 -3.61 0.71
N SER A 31 -7.22 -3.40 1.90
CA SER A 31 -7.70 -2.08 2.30
C SER A 31 -6.54 -1.07 2.35
N THR A 32 -6.85 0.20 2.10
CA THR A 32 -5.86 1.29 2.09
C THR A 32 -5.18 1.49 3.46
N ALA A 33 -5.89 1.25 4.56
CA ALA A 33 -5.33 1.40 5.91
C ALA A 33 -4.11 0.50 6.20
N PRO A 34 -4.17 -0.84 6.06
CA PRO A 34 -3.00 -1.69 6.23
C PRO A 34 -1.90 -1.43 5.20
N LEU A 35 -2.26 -1.09 3.96
CA LEU A 35 -1.28 -0.74 2.93
C LEU A 35 -0.49 0.52 3.33
N ALA A 36 -1.19 1.55 3.83
CA ALA A 36 -0.57 2.78 4.31
C ALA A 36 0.35 2.54 5.51
N LYS A 37 -0.03 1.70 6.48
CA LYS A 37 0.83 1.33 7.61
C LYS A 37 2.13 0.68 7.14
N VAL A 38 2.05 -0.26 6.20
CA VAL A 38 3.22 -0.94 5.63
C VAL A 38 4.09 0.06 4.85
N ALA A 39 3.49 0.88 4.00
CA ALA A 39 4.22 1.90 3.24
C ALA A 39 4.97 2.88 4.15
N ALA A 40 4.33 3.37 5.21
CA ALA A 40 4.94 4.31 6.15
C ALA A 40 6.21 3.75 6.81
N VAL A 41 6.18 2.47 7.21
CA VAL A 41 7.33 1.77 7.81
C VAL A 41 8.47 1.58 6.82
N LEU A 42 8.18 1.53 5.52
CA LEU A 42 9.17 1.48 4.44
C LEU A 42 9.66 2.87 4.01
N GLY A 43 9.16 3.96 4.61
CA GLY A 43 9.46 5.32 4.17
C GLY A 43 8.79 5.70 2.84
N LEU A 44 7.68 5.04 2.52
CA LEU A 44 6.90 5.25 1.30
C LEU A 44 5.53 5.88 1.62
N ALA A 45 4.90 6.46 0.61
CA ALA A 45 3.53 6.96 0.66
C ALA A 45 2.65 6.23 -0.34
N VAL A 46 1.38 6.00 0.01
CA VAL A 46 0.37 5.47 -0.91
C VAL A 46 -0.29 6.64 -1.62
N ALA A 47 -0.27 6.62 -2.95
CA ALA A 47 -1.01 7.57 -3.78
C ALA A 47 -2.08 6.82 -4.56
N LEU A 48 -3.29 7.37 -4.59
CA LEU A 48 -4.33 6.93 -5.52
C LEU A 48 -4.13 7.69 -6.83
N PRO A 49 -4.22 7.01 -7.98
CA PRO A 49 -4.27 7.72 -9.25
C PRO A 49 -5.48 8.65 -9.26
N ALA A 50 -5.35 9.80 -9.92
CA ALA A 50 -6.50 10.66 -10.17
C ALA A 50 -7.61 9.82 -10.80
N SER A 51 -8.84 9.97 -10.30
CA SER A 51 -9.97 9.30 -10.91
C SER A 51 -10.05 9.77 -12.36
N ARG A 52 -10.24 8.83 -13.29
CA ARG A 52 -10.46 9.13 -14.72
C ARG A 52 -11.86 9.73 -14.94
N ASN A 53 -12.26 10.66 -14.10
CA ASN A 53 -13.53 11.36 -14.12
C ASN A 53 -13.35 12.89 -14.04
N ASP A 54 -12.12 13.38 -13.86
CA ASP A 54 -11.81 14.82 -13.80
C ASP A 54 -11.46 15.43 -15.19
N LEU A 55 -11.57 14.65 -16.28
CA LEU A 55 -11.22 15.07 -17.64
C LEU A 55 -12.42 15.33 -18.58
N ASP A 56 -13.67 15.32 -18.09
CA ASP A 56 -14.86 15.51 -18.96
C ASP A 56 -15.71 16.75 -18.64
N VAL A 57 -15.35 17.60 -17.68
CA VAL A 57 -16.05 18.88 -17.47
C VAL A 57 -15.25 20.02 -18.06
N GLY A 58 -15.48 20.28 -19.35
CA GLY A 58 -15.28 21.60 -19.95
C GLY A 58 -14.41 21.63 -21.19
N GLY A 59 -15.05 21.82 -22.35
CA GLY A 59 -14.34 22.23 -23.57
C GLY A 59 -15.16 22.23 -24.85
N SER A 60 -16.27 22.98 -24.85
CA SER A 60 -17.01 23.57 -25.99
C SER A 60 -17.41 22.72 -27.20
#